data_AF-A0A8D9ALG1-F1
#
_entry.id   AF-A0A8D9ALG1-F1
#
_cell.length_a   1.000
_cell.length_b   1.000
_cell.length_c   1.000
_cell.angle_alpha   90.00
_cell.angle_beta   90.00
_cell.angle_gamma   90.00
#
_symmetry.space_group_name_H-M   'P 1'
#
loop_
_entity.id
_entity.type
_entity.pdbx_description
1 polymer ?
#
loop_
_entity_poly.entity_id
_entity_poly.type
_entity_poly.pdbx_seq_one_letter_code
_entity_poly.pdbx_strand_id
1 'polypeptide(L)'
;MVYQTVLHVILFAYEQFVAYSIYQLPHYNNESVFDNSSYANYSQDIQWAQNNFYRFYTNWNLMLQYLFIILLLVEDLLRLTRYFPKLVLDRFSIFNSYIFFSLVFPACVMVAATFWSIFWYDRDLIWPAYADLILPYDLNIMIHGVILVVVILILVTFRRPLPKLLYSMILLFMYNGAYGLLSLETYWETGHWVYEFQNQLELIWNMLIGFPQQLLGFAFLYIGRLLSELIHGEVVHDKNRFDVHK
;
A
#
# COMPACT_ATOMS: atom_id res chain seq x y z
N MET A 1 -4.04 -15.15 -19.52
CA MET A 1 -3.06 -16.02 -18.82
C MET A 1 -1.63 -15.59 -19.14
N VAL A 2 -1.06 -15.87 -20.32
CA VAL A 2 0.36 -15.53 -20.61
C VAL A 2 0.69 -14.04 -20.42
N TYR A 3 -0.13 -13.13 -20.96
CA TYR A 3 0.11 -11.69 -20.79
C TYR A 3 -0.04 -11.20 -19.33
N GLN A 4 -0.93 -11.83 -18.54
CA GLN A 4 -1.13 -11.49 -17.12
C GLN A 4 0.10 -11.90 -16.31
N THR A 5 0.64 -13.09 -16.59
CA THR A 5 1.86 -13.57 -15.94
C THR A 5 3.06 -12.71 -16.30
N VAL A 6 3.20 -12.30 -17.56
CA VAL A 6 4.26 -11.36 -17.95
C VAL A 6 4.12 -10.03 -17.19
N LEU A 7 2.90 -9.49 -17.07
CA LEU A 7 2.66 -8.29 -16.26
C LEU A 7 3.07 -8.50 -14.80
N HIS A 8 2.64 -9.59 -14.15
CA HIS A 8 2.99 -9.85 -12.75
C HIS A 8 4.50 -10.00 -12.54
N VAL A 9 5.23 -10.59 -13.49
CA VAL A 9 6.70 -10.69 -13.44
C VAL A 9 7.34 -9.31 -13.56
N ILE A 10 6.85 -8.45 -14.46
CA ILE A 10 7.33 -7.07 -14.60
C ILE A 10 7.07 -6.27 -13.32
N LEU A 11 5.85 -6.38 -12.77
CA LEU A 11 5.49 -5.71 -11.51
C LEU A 11 6.34 -6.23 -10.35
N PHE A 12 6.60 -7.53 -10.29
CA PHE A 12 7.49 -8.09 -9.26
C PHE A 12 8.91 -7.54 -9.37
N ALA A 13 9.48 -7.48 -10.58
CA ALA A 13 10.80 -6.89 -10.78
C ALA A 13 10.83 -5.40 -10.40
N TYR A 14 9.77 -4.66 -10.69
CA TYR A 14 9.61 -3.27 -10.26
C TYR A 14 9.57 -3.15 -8.72
N GLU A 15 8.75 -3.94 -8.03
CA GLU A 15 8.68 -3.90 -6.56
C GLU A 15 10.01 -4.31 -5.92
N GLN A 16 10.73 -5.27 -6.49
CA GLN A 16 12.09 -5.63 -6.04
C GLN A 16 13.04 -4.45 -6.16
N PHE A 17 12.99 -3.73 -7.29
CA PHE A 17 13.80 -2.55 -7.51
C PHE A 17 13.48 -1.45 -6.48
N VAL A 18 12.19 -1.19 -6.22
CA VAL A 18 11.76 -0.20 -5.20
C VAL A 18 12.21 -0.63 -3.80
N ALA A 19 11.96 -1.87 -3.41
CA ALA A 19 12.33 -2.40 -2.10
C ALA A 19 13.85 -2.37 -1.89
N TYR A 20 14.63 -2.77 -2.90
CA TYR A 20 16.09 -2.69 -2.87
C TYR A 20 16.57 -1.25 -2.74
N SER A 21 15.99 -0.33 -3.51
CA SER A 21 16.34 1.09 -3.46
C SER A 21 16.13 1.66 -2.06
N ILE A 22 14.99 1.37 -1.43
CA ILE A 22 14.69 1.78 -0.04
C ILE A 22 15.67 1.17 0.95
N TYR A 23 15.98 -0.13 0.82
CA TYR A 23 16.90 -0.84 1.72
C TYR A 23 18.34 -0.29 1.65
N GLN A 24 18.76 0.27 0.52
CA GLN A 24 20.09 0.88 0.38
C GLN A 24 20.18 2.31 0.93
N LEU A 25 19.05 3.01 1.14
CA LEU A 25 19.05 4.40 1.62
C LEU A 25 19.73 4.59 3.00
N PRO A 26 19.50 3.74 4.01
CA PRO A 26 20.18 3.84 5.31
C PRO A 26 21.71 3.71 5.22
N HIS A 27 22.24 3.17 4.11
CA HIS A 27 23.68 2.92 3.95
C HIS A 27 24.40 3.97 3.09
N TYR A 28 23.68 4.89 2.45
CA TYR A 28 24.28 5.89 1.56
C TYR A 28 24.59 7.23 2.26
N ASN A 29 23.87 7.53 3.34
CA ASN A 29 24.09 8.75 4.11
C ASN A 29 25.13 8.54 5.21
N ASN A 30 26.41 8.65 4.83
CA ASN A 30 27.50 8.71 5.80
C ASN A 30 27.25 9.84 6.81
N GLU A 31 27.46 9.56 8.10
CA GLU A 31 27.41 10.53 9.22
C GLU A 31 28.18 11.84 8.91
N SER A 32 29.23 11.76 8.10
CA SER A 32 30.05 12.89 7.66
C SER A 32 29.35 13.93 6.78
N VAL A 33 28.23 13.59 6.13
CA VAL A 33 27.40 14.56 5.38
C VAL A 33 26.60 15.44 6.34
N PHE A 34 26.21 14.92 7.50
CA PHE A 34 25.40 15.63 8.47
C PHE A 34 26.21 16.64 9.29
N ASP A 35 27.45 16.29 9.66
CA ASP A 35 28.32 17.15 10.49
C ASP A 35 28.75 18.47 9.82
N ASN A 36 28.67 18.57 8.49
CA ASN A 36 29.12 19.73 7.72
C ASN A 36 28.00 20.53 7.04
N SER A 37 26.73 20.28 7.36
CA SER A 37 25.58 20.88 6.66
C SER A 37 24.71 21.77 7.57
N SER A 38 23.87 22.63 6.98
CA SER A 38 22.80 23.39 7.67
C SER A 38 21.73 22.50 8.33
N TYR A 39 21.86 21.18 8.26
CA TYR A 39 20.88 20.19 8.71
C TYR A 39 21.34 19.36 9.91
N ALA A 40 22.45 19.72 10.57
CA ALA A 40 22.89 19.09 11.82
C ALA A 40 21.77 19.04 12.88
N ASN A 41 20.89 20.04 12.87
CA ASN A 41 19.72 20.15 13.74
C ASN A 41 18.68 19.02 13.53
N TYR A 42 18.67 18.33 12.39
CA TYR A 42 17.74 17.24 12.06
C TYR A 42 18.34 15.85 12.24
N SER A 43 19.57 15.74 12.74
CA SER A 43 20.28 14.46 12.90
C SER A 43 19.49 13.42 13.69
N GLN A 44 18.81 13.84 14.78
CA GLN A 44 17.98 12.96 15.59
C GLN A 44 16.72 12.49 14.83
N ASP A 45 16.03 13.40 14.14
CA ASP A 45 14.83 13.09 13.36
C ASP A 45 15.13 12.09 12.24
N ILE A 46 16.28 12.28 11.57
CA ILE A 46 16.74 11.40 10.50
C ILE A 46 17.04 9.99 11.03
N GLN A 47 17.82 9.90 12.12
CA GLN A 47 18.11 8.61 12.75
C GLN A 47 16.84 7.90 13.22
N TRP A 48 15.90 8.66 13.82
CA TRP A 48 14.64 8.10 14.26
C TRP A 48 13.83 7.53 13.09
N ALA A 49 13.67 8.30 12.01
CA ALA A 49 12.92 7.87 10.83
C ALA A 49 13.54 6.65 10.13
N GLN A 50 14.87 6.58 10.05
CA GLN A 50 15.59 5.41 9.50
C GLN A 50 15.40 4.16 10.36
N ASN A 51 15.51 4.27 11.68
CA ASN A 51 15.36 3.15 12.61
C ASN A 51 13.91 2.69 12.78
N ASN A 52 12.95 3.57 12.53
CA ASN A 52 11.52 3.33 12.74
C ASN A 52 10.71 3.30 11.44
N PHE A 53 11.34 2.92 10.32
CA PHE A 53 10.70 2.90 9.00
C PHE A 53 9.40 2.08 8.98
N TYR A 54 9.29 1.01 9.77
CA TYR A 54 8.07 0.20 9.88
C TYR A 54 6.86 0.94 10.49
N ARG A 55 7.06 2.11 11.13
CA ARG A 55 5.99 2.92 11.74
C ARG A 55 5.23 3.78 10.73
N PHE A 56 5.73 3.95 9.50
CA PHE A 56 5.05 4.71 8.46
C PHE A 56 4.04 3.85 7.68
N TYR A 57 2.84 4.38 7.45
CA TYR A 57 1.75 3.69 6.73
C TYR A 57 2.13 3.32 5.30
N THR A 58 2.90 4.18 4.63
CA THR A 58 3.44 3.91 3.28
C THR A 58 4.19 2.58 3.26
N ASN A 59 4.91 2.23 4.31
CA ASN A 59 5.71 0.99 4.34
C ASN A 59 4.85 -0.26 4.59
N TRP A 60 3.77 -0.11 5.37
CA TRP A 60 2.75 -1.15 5.46
C TRP A 60 2.09 -1.41 4.11
N ASN A 61 1.84 -0.34 3.34
CA ASN A 61 1.27 -0.45 2.00
C ASN A 61 2.23 -1.08 1.00
N LEU A 62 3.52 -0.68 0.98
CA LEU A 62 4.54 -1.30 0.13
C LEU A 62 4.70 -2.79 0.42
N MET A 63 4.78 -3.17 1.69
CA MET A 63 4.84 -4.59 2.09
C MET A 63 3.61 -5.36 1.58
N LEU A 64 2.42 -4.77 1.69
CA LEU A 64 1.18 -5.36 1.23
C LEU A 64 1.16 -5.53 -0.30
N GLN A 65 1.62 -4.54 -1.07
CA GLN A 65 1.75 -4.62 -2.52
C GLN A 65 2.71 -5.73 -2.94
N TYR A 66 3.89 -5.76 -2.33
CA TYR A 66 4.93 -6.75 -2.60
C TYR A 66 4.44 -8.18 -2.34
N LEU A 67 3.84 -8.43 -1.18
CA LEU A 67 3.27 -9.73 -0.83
C LEU A 67 2.14 -10.12 -1.78
N PHE A 68 1.31 -9.16 -2.19
CA PHE A 68 0.21 -9.43 -3.10
C PHE A 68 0.69 -9.82 -4.50
N ILE A 69 1.73 -9.17 -5.03
CA ILE A 69 2.31 -9.56 -6.32
C ILE A 69 2.91 -10.98 -6.26
N ILE A 70 3.51 -11.38 -5.13
CA ILE A 70 3.91 -12.77 -4.92
C ILE A 70 2.70 -13.71 -4.97
N LEU A 71 1.58 -13.36 -4.33
CA LEU A 71 0.35 -14.17 -4.39
C LEU A 71 -0.19 -14.31 -5.82
N LEU A 72 -0.10 -13.25 -6.63
CA LEU A 72 -0.47 -13.28 -8.05
C LEU A 72 0.44 -14.23 -8.85
N LEU A 73 1.75 -14.16 -8.64
CA LEU A 73 2.72 -15.06 -9.28
C LEU A 73 2.49 -16.53 -8.89
N VAL A 74 2.19 -16.78 -7.61
CA VAL A 74 1.82 -18.12 -7.13
C VAL A 74 0.54 -18.60 -7.83
N GLU A 75 -0.50 -17.76 -7.91
CA GLU A 75 -1.74 -18.13 -8.61
C GLU A 75 -1.48 -18.50 -10.08
N ASP A 76 -0.64 -17.72 -10.76
CA ASP A 76 -0.26 -17.98 -12.14
C ASP A 76 0.50 -19.29 -12.32
N LEU A 77 1.48 -19.57 -11.45
CA LEU A 77 2.22 -20.82 -11.47
C LEU A 77 1.29 -22.03 -11.24
N LEU A 78 0.38 -21.93 -10.28
CA LEU A 78 -0.60 -22.98 -9.99
C LEU A 78 -1.53 -23.23 -11.20
N ARG A 79 -1.91 -22.18 -11.95
CA ARG A 79 -2.73 -22.30 -13.16
C ARG A 79 -1.95 -22.85 -14.36
N LEU A 80 -0.66 -22.51 -14.49
CA LEU A 80 0.20 -22.97 -15.58
C LEU A 80 0.56 -24.46 -15.44
N THR A 81 0.85 -24.91 -14.21
CA THR A 81 1.21 -26.31 -13.95
C THR A 81 0.06 -27.28 -14.12
N ARG A 82 -1.20 -26.82 -14.01
CA ARG A 82 -2.43 -27.64 -14.12
C ARG A 82 -2.46 -28.86 -13.18
N TYR A 83 -1.62 -28.88 -12.15
CA TYR A 83 -1.51 -29.97 -11.20
C TYR A 83 -2.65 -29.97 -10.17
N PHE A 84 -3.18 -28.78 -9.86
CA PHE A 84 -4.13 -28.60 -8.77
C PHE A 84 -5.59 -28.68 -9.25
N PRO A 85 -6.51 -29.23 -8.42
CA PRO A 85 -7.92 -29.23 -8.73
C PRO A 85 -8.47 -27.81 -8.90
N LYS A 86 -9.41 -27.63 -9.84
CA LYS A 86 -10.08 -26.35 -10.12
C LYS A 86 -10.62 -25.67 -8.87
N LEU A 87 -11.22 -26.44 -7.94
CA LEU A 87 -11.74 -25.92 -6.67
C LEU A 87 -10.66 -25.22 -5.81
N VAL A 88 -9.42 -25.74 -5.81
CA VAL A 88 -8.31 -25.16 -5.04
C VAL A 88 -7.90 -23.82 -5.67
N LEU A 89 -7.77 -23.79 -6.99
CA LEU A 89 -7.45 -22.57 -7.75
C LEU A 89 -8.51 -21.49 -7.54
N ASP A 90 -9.80 -21.87 -7.59
CA ASP A 90 -10.91 -20.94 -7.40
C ASP A 90 -10.95 -20.36 -5.98
N ARG A 91 -10.71 -21.19 -4.96
CA ARG A 91 -10.61 -20.71 -3.56
C ARG A 91 -9.42 -19.77 -3.37
N PHE A 92 -8.27 -20.08 -3.94
CA PHE A 92 -7.09 -19.21 -3.89
C PHE A 92 -7.34 -17.88 -4.61
N SER A 93 -8.04 -17.93 -5.74
CA SER A 93 -8.44 -16.75 -6.50
C SER A 93 -9.41 -15.84 -5.73
N ILE A 94 -10.37 -16.43 -5.01
CA ILE A 94 -11.27 -15.71 -4.10
C ILE A 94 -10.48 -15.09 -2.95
N PHE A 95 -9.53 -15.81 -2.36
CA PHE A 95 -8.64 -15.29 -1.33
C PHE A 95 -7.87 -14.07 -1.83
N ASN A 96 -7.23 -14.16 -2.99
CA ASN A 96 -6.54 -13.03 -3.63
C ASN A 96 -7.49 -11.85 -3.89
N SER A 97 -8.75 -12.12 -4.22
CA SER A 97 -9.77 -11.07 -4.39
C SER A 97 -10.09 -10.35 -3.08
N TYR A 98 -10.16 -11.06 -1.95
CA TYR A 98 -10.28 -10.42 -0.64
C TYR A 98 -9.06 -9.54 -0.35
N ILE A 99 -7.84 -10.03 -0.55
CA ILE A 99 -6.63 -9.24 -0.29
C ILE A 99 -6.60 -7.99 -1.17
N PHE A 100 -6.87 -8.13 -2.47
CA PHE A 100 -6.82 -7.02 -3.41
C PHE A 100 -7.84 -5.93 -3.09
N PHE A 101 -9.13 -6.29 -3.08
CA PHE A 101 -10.21 -5.31 -2.97
C PHE A 101 -10.37 -4.77 -1.55
N SER A 102 -10.00 -5.55 -0.53
CA SER A 102 -10.19 -5.13 0.86
C SER A 102 -8.99 -4.38 1.41
N LEU A 103 -7.77 -4.69 0.95
CA LEU A 103 -6.53 -4.14 1.52
C LEU A 103 -5.71 -3.40 0.47
N VAL A 104 -5.21 -4.08 -0.57
CA VAL A 104 -4.20 -3.53 -1.49
C VAL A 104 -4.72 -2.28 -2.20
N PHE A 105 -5.88 -2.39 -2.85
CA PHE A 105 -6.46 -1.29 -3.60
C PHE A 105 -6.78 -0.06 -2.72
N PRO A 106 -7.61 -0.17 -1.67
CA PRO A 106 -7.94 1.00 -0.84
C PRO A 106 -6.71 1.57 -0.14
N ALA A 107 -5.73 0.76 0.29
CA ALA A 107 -4.52 1.27 0.92
C ALA A 107 -3.64 2.05 -0.06
N CYS A 108 -3.47 1.58 -1.31
CA CYS A 108 -2.69 2.32 -2.32
C CYS A 108 -3.33 3.67 -2.64
N VAL A 109 -4.66 3.69 -2.80
CA VAL A 109 -5.40 4.93 -3.04
C VAL A 109 -5.32 5.85 -1.82
N MET A 110 -5.42 5.30 -0.60
CA MET A 110 -5.29 6.05 0.64
C MET A 110 -3.93 6.73 0.78
N VAL A 111 -2.84 5.99 0.59
CA VAL A 111 -1.47 6.52 0.66
C VAL A 111 -1.31 7.66 -0.34
N ALA A 112 -1.61 7.42 -1.62
CA ALA A 112 -1.40 8.42 -2.65
C ALA A 112 -2.30 9.65 -2.48
N ALA A 113 -3.60 9.44 -2.23
CA ALA A 113 -4.55 10.54 -2.07
C ALA A 113 -4.20 11.41 -0.86
N THR A 114 -3.89 10.79 0.28
CA THR A 114 -3.58 11.52 1.51
C THR A 114 -2.24 12.23 1.40
N PHE A 115 -1.21 11.52 0.93
CA PHE A 115 0.13 12.07 0.79
C PHE A 115 0.14 13.28 -0.14
N TRP A 116 -0.35 13.16 -1.37
CA TRP A 116 -0.29 14.27 -2.33
C TRP A 116 -1.23 15.42 -1.97
N SER A 117 -2.38 15.14 -1.35
CA SER A 117 -3.28 16.21 -0.87
C SER A 117 -2.60 17.05 0.21
N ILE A 118 -1.94 16.42 1.19
CA ILE A 118 -1.21 17.15 2.24
C ILE A 118 0.03 17.81 1.63
N PHE A 119 0.81 17.08 0.83
CA PHE A 119 2.04 17.57 0.22
C PHE A 119 1.84 18.86 -0.60
N TRP A 120 0.75 18.96 -1.38
CA TRP A 120 0.46 20.16 -2.16
C TRP A 120 -0.20 21.27 -1.35
N TYR A 121 -0.86 20.95 -0.23
CA TYR A 121 -1.40 21.95 0.68
C TYR A 121 -0.26 22.63 1.47
N ASP A 122 0.51 21.82 2.18
CA ASP A 122 1.72 22.20 2.88
C ASP A 122 2.64 20.98 2.99
N ARG A 123 3.75 21.05 2.24
CA ARG A 123 4.69 19.95 2.11
C ARG A 123 5.29 19.53 3.45
N ASP A 124 5.62 20.48 4.32
CA ASP A 124 6.38 20.19 5.53
C ASP A 124 5.55 19.41 6.57
N LEU A 125 4.22 19.37 6.39
CA LEU A 125 3.30 18.58 7.20
C LEU A 125 3.40 17.06 6.98
N ILE A 126 3.89 16.60 5.83
CA ILE A 126 4.00 15.17 5.50
C ILE A 126 5.38 14.78 4.99
N TRP A 127 6.14 15.74 4.47
CA TRP A 127 7.46 15.56 3.88
C TRP A 127 8.37 16.75 4.25
N PRO A 128 8.79 16.85 5.53
CA PRO A 128 9.65 17.93 6.01
C PRO A 128 11.00 17.97 5.29
N ALA A 129 11.70 19.10 5.33
CA ALA A 129 12.99 19.29 4.64
C ALA A 129 14.03 18.19 4.88
N TYR A 130 14.08 17.59 6.08
CA TYR A 130 15.00 16.49 6.37
C TYR A 130 14.66 15.19 5.62
N ALA A 131 13.41 15.01 5.17
CA ALA A 131 12.98 13.81 4.45
C ALA A 131 13.66 13.68 3.08
N ASP A 132 14.02 14.81 2.43
CA ASP A 132 14.79 14.78 1.17
C ASP A 132 16.21 14.21 1.36
N LEU A 133 16.75 14.32 2.58
CA LEU A 133 18.04 13.73 2.91
C LEU A 133 17.92 12.22 3.07
N ILE A 134 16.77 11.72 3.53
CA ILE A 134 16.51 10.29 3.73
C ILE A 134 16.18 9.61 2.41
N LEU A 135 15.30 10.23 1.62
CA LEU A 135 14.71 9.61 0.44
C LEU A 135 14.66 10.60 -0.72
N PRO A 136 15.32 10.30 -1.85
CA PRO A 136 15.33 11.18 -3.02
C PRO A 136 13.93 11.33 -3.61
N TYR A 137 13.68 12.48 -4.24
CA TYR A 137 12.37 12.83 -4.81
C TYR A 137 11.82 11.79 -5.79
N ASP A 138 12.68 11.15 -6.59
CA ASP A 138 12.26 10.10 -7.52
C ASP A 138 11.66 8.88 -6.78
N LEU A 139 12.27 8.47 -5.67
CA LEU A 139 11.73 7.38 -4.86
C LEU A 139 10.44 7.82 -4.16
N ASN A 140 10.30 9.10 -3.80
CA ASN A 140 9.06 9.63 -3.24
C ASN A 140 7.90 9.46 -4.25
N ILE A 141 8.14 9.82 -5.51
CA ILE A 141 7.19 9.57 -6.60
C ILE A 141 6.88 8.07 -6.72
N MET A 142 7.87 7.18 -6.63
CA MET A 142 7.65 5.73 -6.73
C MET A 142 6.76 5.19 -5.62
N ILE A 143 7.01 5.56 -4.37
CA ILE A 143 6.30 5.00 -3.20
C ILE A 143 4.96 5.66 -2.89
N HIS A 144 4.72 6.90 -3.36
CA HIS A 144 3.45 7.61 -3.14
C HIS A 144 2.64 7.87 -4.41
N GLY A 145 3.26 7.87 -5.59
CA GLY A 145 2.58 8.15 -6.87
C GLY A 145 2.40 6.90 -7.73
N VAL A 146 3.51 6.23 -8.08
CA VAL A 146 3.50 5.10 -9.02
C VAL A 146 2.69 3.91 -8.48
N ILE A 147 2.55 3.77 -7.16
CA ILE A 147 1.66 2.78 -6.53
C ILE A 147 0.22 2.83 -7.06
N LEU A 148 -0.29 4.01 -7.44
CA LEU A 148 -1.62 4.14 -8.06
C LEU A 148 -1.65 3.53 -9.46
N VAL A 149 -0.59 3.75 -10.24
CA VAL A 149 -0.49 3.20 -11.59
C VAL A 149 -0.42 1.67 -11.50
N VAL A 150 0.40 1.13 -10.59
CA VAL A 150 0.53 -0.31 -10.36
C VAL A 150 -0.82 -0.94 -9.98
N VAL A 151 -1.52 -0.39 -8.99
CA VAL A 151 -2.78 -0.96 -8.54
C VAL A 151 -3.89 -0.86 -9.60
N ILE A 152 -3.89 0.18 -10.44
CA ILE A 152 -4.82 0.31 -11.57
C ILE A 152 -4.50 -0.72 -12.67
N LEU A 153 -3.22 -0.93 -13.02
CA LEU A 153 -2.81 -1.95 -13.98
C LEU A 153 -3.23 -3.35 -13.52
N ILE A 154 -3.07 -3.63 -12.24
CA ILE A 154 -3.58 -4.86 -11.64
C ILE A 154 -5.10 -4.89 -11.78
N LEU A 155 -5.85 -3.87 -11.35
CA LEU A 155 -7.32 -3.84 -11.44
C LEU A 155 -7.83 -4.13 -12.86
N VAL A 156 -7.23 -3.50 -13.87
CA VAL A 156 -7.61 -3.67 -15.29
C VAL A 156 -7.40 -5.11 -15.76
N THR A 157 -6.42 -5.83 -15.23
CA THR A 157 -6.13 -7.22 -15.62
C THR A 157 -6.71 -8.26 -14.65
N PHE A 158 -7.12 -7.83 -13.45
CA PHE A 158 -7.57 -8.68 -12.36
C PHE A 158 -9.09 -8.94 -12.42
N ARG A 159 -9.50 -9.72 -13.41
CA ARG A 159 -10.90 -10.14 -13.57
C ARG A 159 -11.25 -11.25 -12.57
N ARG A 160 -11.86 -10.88 -11.44
CA ARG A 160 -12.23 -11.79 -10.35
C ARG A 160 -13.59 -11.46 -9.73
N PRO A 161 -14.29 -12.44 -9.12
CA PRO A 161 -15.52 -12.16 -8.40
C PRO A 161 -15.26 -11.24 -7.21
N LEU A 162 -16.14 -10.27 -7.01
CA LEU A 162 -15.99 -9.33 -5.90
C LEU A 162 -16.24 -10.01 -4.56
N PRO A 163 -15.39 -9.78 -3.54
CA PRO A 163 -15.62 -10.28 -2.20
C PRO A 163 -16.89 -9.68 -1.57
N LYS A 164 -17.41 -10.31 -0.52
CA LYS A 164 -18.54 -9.76 0.24
C LYS A 164 -18.14 -8.41 0.88
N LEU A 165 -18.91 -7.35 0.61
CA LEU A 165 -18.59 -5.99 1.03
C LEU A 165 -18.34 -5.88 2.54
N LEU A 166 -19.22 -6.44 3.36
CA LEU A 166 -19.08 -6.39 4.82
C LEU A 166 -17.75 -7.01 5.29
N TYR A 167 -17.35 -8.15 4.74
CA TYR A 167 -16.09 -8.80 5.11
C TYR A 167 -14.88 -8.00 4.62
N SER A 168 -14.97 -7.38 3.44
CA SER A 168 -13.93 -6.46 2.96
C SER A 168 -13.78 -5.23 3.87
N MET A 169 -14.90 -4.66 4.32
CA MET A 169 -14.89 -3.55 5.28
C MET A 169 -14.29 -3.96 6.63
N ILE A 170 -14.65 -5.14 7.15
CA ILE A 170 -14.08 -5.66 8.41
C ILE A 170 -12.57 -5.86 8.27
N LEU A 171 -12.09 -6.44 7.16
CA LEU A 171 -10.64 -6.60 6.91
C LEU A 171 -9.92 -5.26 6.87
N LEU A 172 -10.45 -4.27 6.15
CA LEU A 172 -9.85 -2.93 6.08
C LEU A 172 -9.86 -2.23 7.44
N PHE A 173 -10.96 -2.36 8.20
CA PHE A 173 -11.06 -1.81 9.55
C PHE A 173 -10.01 -2.41 10.48
N MET A 174 -9.81 -3.73 10.45
CA MET A 174 -8.79 -4.39 11.27
C MET A 174 -7.38 -3.95 10.86
N TYR A 175 -7.10 -3.84 9.56
CA TYR A 175 -5.80 -3.39 9.05
C TYR A 175 -5.47 -1.96 9.47
N ASN A 176 -6.39 -1.02 9.25
CA ASN A 176 -6.21 0.38 9.66
C ASN A 176 -6.22 0.53 11.18
N GLY A 177 -7.02 -0.27 11.90
CA GLY A 177 -7.03 -0.31 13.36
C GLY A 177 -5.69 -0.76 13.93
N ALA A 178 -5.08 -1.80 13.35
CA ALA A 178 -3.74 -2.24 13.73
C ALA A 178 -2.69 -1.14 13.53
N TYR A 179 -2.74 -0.44 12.40
CA TYR A 179 -1.86 0.71 12.17
C TYR A 179 -2.14 1.86 13.15
N GLY A 180 -3.41 2.15 13.44
CA GLY A 180 -3.80 3.16 14.41
C GLY A 180 -3.26 2.87 15.81
N LEU A 181 -3.26 1.60 16.22
CA LEU A 181 -2.64 1.17 17.48
C LEU A 181 -1.12 1.38 17.47
N LEU A 182 -0.42 1.05 16.38
CA LEU A 182 1.01 1.31 16.23
C LEU A 182 1.32 2.82 16.28
N SER A 183 0.48 3.64 15.64
CA SER A 183 0.62 5.09 15.68
C SER A 183 0.44 5.65 17.09
N LEU A 184 -0.50 5.09 17.87
CA LEU A 184 -0.73 5.48 19.25
C LEU A 184 0.42 5.02 20.18
N GLU A 185 0.92 3.80 19.98
CA GLU A 185 2.12 3.30 20.65
C GLU A 185 3.31 4.22 20.40
N THR A 186 3.51 4.67 19.15
CA THR A 186 4.57 5.61 18.79
C THR A 186 4.49 6.91 19.60
N TYR A 187 3.28 7.46 19.75
CA TYR A 187 3.04 8.65 20.56
C TYR A 187 3.37 8.41 22.04
N TRP A 188 3.00 7.26 22.61
CA TRP A 188 3.32 6.94 24.00
C TRP A 188 4.81 6.72 24.24
N GLU A 189 5.53 6.15 23.28
CA GLU A 189 6.97 5.94 23.39
C GLU A 189 7.78 7.22 23.24
N THR A 190 7.40 8.10 22.30
CA THR A 190 8.25 9.22 21.87
C THR A 190 7.72 10.59 22.28
N GLY A 191 6.46 10.69 22.68
CA GLY A 191 5.76 11.97 22.88
C GLY A 191 5.33 12.65 21.58
N HIS A 192 5.64 12.07 20.42
CA HIS A 192 5.37 12.61 19.10
C HIS A 192 4.70 11.57 18.19
N TRP A 193 3.93 12.05 17.22
CA TRP A 193 3.31 11.24 16.18
C TRP A 193 4.26 11.03 15.00
N VAL A 194 3.95 10.01 14.20
CA VAL A 194 4.74 9.62 13.01
C VAL A 194 4.80 10.74 11.97
N TYR A 195 3.70 11.49 11.79
CA TYR A 195 3.62 12.55 10.79
C TYR A 195 3.57 13.93 11.43
N GLU A 196 4.21 14.91 10.80
CA GLU A 196 4.32 16.26 11.34
C GLU A 196 2.95 16.94 11.51
N PHE A 197 2.02 16.74 10.57
CA PHE A 197 0.65 17.27 10.70
C PHE A 197 -0.07 16.80 11.97
N GLN A 198 0.25 15.60 12.46
CA GLN A 198 -0.34 15.07 13.69
C GLN A 198 0.24 15.75 14.94
N ASN A 199 1.52 16.14 14.89
CA ASN A 199 2.18 16.87 15.98
C ASN A 199 1.63 18.30 16.17
N GLN A 200 0.97 18.85 15.14
CA GLN A 200 0.28 20.13 15.21
C GLN A 200 -1.13 20.04 15.82
N LEU A 201 -1.62 18.83 16.09
CA LEU A 201 -2.96 18.57 16.61
C LEU A 201 -2.91 18.15 18.08
N GLU A 202 -3.90 18.58 18.86
CA GLU A 202 -4.10 18.05 20.20
C GLU A 202 -4.39 16.54 20.16
N LEU A 203 -4.10 15.83 21.25
CA LEU A 203 -4.29 14.38 21.37
C LEU A 203 -5.72 13.94 20.97
N ILE A 204 -6.74 14.70 21.36
CA ILE A 204 -8.13 14.38 21.02
C ILE A 204 -8.39 14.41 19.51
N TRP A 205 -7.80 15.37 18.79
CA TRP A 205 -7.98 15.49 17.34
C TRP A 205 -7.24 14.38 16.60
N ASN A 206 -6.08 13.95 17.10
CA ASN A 206 -5.39 12.77 16.59
C ASN A 206 -6.16 11.47 16.83
N MET A 207 -6.89 11.34 17.94
CA MET A 207 -7.78 10.19 18.15
C MET A 207 -8.99 10.23 17.20
N LEU A 208 -9.50 11.43 16.90
CA LEU A 208 -10.67 11.60 16.04
C LEU A 208 -10.36 11.45 14.55
N ILE A 209 -9.16 11.78 14.07
CA ILE A 209 -8.80 11.74 12.64
C ILE A 209 -8.81 10.31 12.05
N GLY A 210 -8.70 9.29 12.90
CA GLY A 210 -8.85 7.89 12.47
C GLY A 210 -10.24 7.56 11.91
N PHE A 211 -11.30 8.23 12.39
CA PHE A 211 -12.66 8.03 11.88
C PHE A 211 -12.84 8.49 10.42
N PRO A 212 -12.57 9.76 10.05
CA PRO A 212 -12.67 10.20 8.66
C PRO A 212 -11.70 9.44 7.75
N GLN A 213 -10.50 9.08 8.22
CA GLN A 213 -9.58 8.24 7.45
C GLN A 213 -10.18 6.85 7.18
N GLN A 214 -10.85 6.24 8.16
CA GLN A 214 -11.52 4.96 7.97
C GLN A 214 -12.70 5.05 7.01
N LEU A 215 -13.50 6.12 7.08
CA LEU A 215 -14.60 6.37 6.14
C LEU A 215 -14.08 6.54 4.72
N LEU A 216 -13.00 7.30 4.55
CA LEU A 216 -12.35 7.48 3.26
C LEU A 216 -11.80 6.15 2.73
N GLY A 217 -11.25 5.30 3.61
CA GLY A 217 -10.83 3.94 3.24
C GLY A 217 -11.97 3.09 2.72
N PHE A 218 -13.15 3.14 3.35
CA PHE A 218 -14.35 2.46 2.85
C PHE A 218 -14.84 3.04 1.52
N ALA A 219 -14.76 4.35 1.34
CA ALA A 219 -15.09 4.97 0.06
C ALA A 219 -14.15 4.49 -1.06
N PHE A 220 -12.83 4.46 -0.82
CA PHE A 220 -11.86 3.95 -1.80
C PHE A 220 -12.04 2.46 -2.09
N LEU A 221 -12.35 1.66 -1.08
CA LEU A 221 -12.71 0.25 -1.25
C LEU A 221 -13.92 0.11 -2.17
N TYR A 222 -14.97 0.92 -1.94
CA TYR A 222 -16.17 0.90 -2.77
C TYR A 222 -15.89 1.36 -4.21
N ILE A 223 -15.07 2.40 -4.39
CA ILE A 223 -14.61 2.85 -5.71
C ILE A 223 -13.89 1.73 -6.46
N GLY A 224 -13.01 0.98 -5.80
CA GLY A 224 -12.33 -0.17 -6.43
C GLY A 224 -13.29 -1.22 -6.96
N ARG A 225 -14.38 -1.48 -6.22
CA ARG A 225 -15.45 -2.40 -6.65
C ARG A 225 -16.20 -1.86 -7.87
N LEU A 226 -16.61 -0.58 -7.83
CA LEU A 226 -17.29 0.07 -8.95
C LEU A 226 -16.43 0.06 -10.21
N LEU A 227 -15.14 0.41 -10.10
CA LEU A 227 -14.22 0.38 -11.22
C LEU A 227 -14.07 -1.05 -11.77
N SER A 228 -13.99 -2.06 -10.90
CA SER A 228 -13.95 -3.46 -11.34
C SER A 228 -15.21 -3.85 -12.13
N GLU A 229 -16.39 -3.49 -11.65
CA GLU A 229 -17.66 -3.77 -12.34
C GLU A 229 -17.77 -3.01 -13.67
N LEU A 230 -17.30 -1.76 -13.72
CA LEU A 230 -17.25 -0.95 -14.94
C LEU A 230 -16.32 -1.54 -15.99
N ILE A 231 -15.15 -2.04 -15.59
CA ILE A 231 -14.14 -2.61 -16.51
C ILE A 231 -14.54 -4.01 -16.97
N HIS A 232 -15.02 -4.86 -16.06
CA HIS A 232 -15.18 -6.30 -16.31
C HIS A 232 -16.64 -6.76 -16.48
N GLY A 233 -17.61 -5.87 -16.22
CA GLY A 233 -19.01 -6.22 -16.00
C GLY A 233 -19.23 -6.93 -14.66
N GLU A 234 -20.47 -7.32 -14.36
CA GLU A 234 -20.74 -8.21 -13.23
C GLU A 234 -20.00 -9.54 -13.43
N VAL A 235 -18.94 -9.73 -12.64
CA VAL A 235 -18.27 -11.04 -12.52
C VAL A 235 -19.06 -11.85 -11.50
N VAL A 236 -20.23 -12.35 -11.93
CA VAL A 236 -21.01 -13.30 -11.15
C VAL A 236 -20.13 -14.53 -10.88
N HIS A 237 -20.29 -15.15 -9.71
CA HIS A 237 -19.87 -16.54 -9.47
C HIS A 237 -20.65 -17.47 -10.41
N ASP A 238 -20.44 -17.33 -11.71
CA ASP A 238 -21.02 -18.19 -12.70
C ASP A 238 -20.26 -19.51 -12.61
N LYS A 239 -20.91 -20.47 -11.94
CA LYS A 239 -20.43 -21.84 -11.79
C LYS A 239 -20.10 -22.49 -13.15
N ASN A 240 -20.58 -21.92 -14.26
CA ASN A 240 -20.48 -22.49 -15.60
C ASN A 240 -19.56 -21.70 -16.56
N ARG A 241 -18.99 -20.54 -16.18
CA ARG A 241 -18.20 -19.70 -17.11
C ARG A 241 -16.77 -20.15 -17.38
N PHE A 242 -16.37 -21.28 -16.82
CA PHE A 242 -15.05 -21.88 -17.00
C PHE A 242 -15.14 -23.28 -17.62
N ASP A 243 -16.26 -23.61 -18.27
CA ASP A 243 -16.29 -24.70 -19.24
C ASP A 243 -15.50 -24.24 -20.47
N VAL A 244 -14.29 -24.76 -20.60
CA VAL A 244 -13.46 -24.64 -21.80
C VAL A 244 -14.01 -25.61 -22.85
N HIS A 245 -15.24 -25.33 -23.28
CA HIS A 245 -15.87 -25.88 -24.48
C HIS A 245 -16.68 -24.76 -25.14
N LYS A 246 -16.00 -23.66 -25.48
CA LYS A 246 -16.31 -22.74 -26.58
C LYS A 246 -15.17 -21.74 -26.77
#